data_AF-A0A087R3N6-F1
#
_entry.id   AF-A0A087R3N6-F1
#
_cell.length_a   1.000
_cell.length_b   1.000
_cell.length_c   1.000
_cell.angle_alpha   90.00
_cell.angle_beta   90.00
_cell.angle_gamma   90.00
#
_symmetry.space_group_name_H-M   'P 1'
#
loop_
_entity.id
_entity.type
_entity.pdbx_description
1 polymer ?
#
loop_
_entity_poly.entity_id
_entity_poly.type
_entity_poly.pdbx_seq_one_letter_code
_entity_poly.pdbx_strand_id
1 'polypeptide(L)'
;VDPARDPDPSVYLALRLADDHDLRREEQYLARLQDAFQRRYSWKIPAPLQLVGGPGPGRLALYLLGLRATCPSPEPGPQRSLVTWLKYYLEEDWAGSRQHGHPLNGYYQYSLGVLALCVHRKRVREEVIRRLLVAEQHGRFGHIGGSAADTEAVAALAFTCLERERLVGARLAAELRAATRRTRRRMVEAQGRDGFFSNVYSTSWAMQVFIATNTCRMQPAYGRAMAALLENLDAFTTAATMAQALPVLHGHSYL
;
A
#
# COMPACT_ATOMS: atom_id res chain seq x y z
N VAL A 1 5.23 11.68 -20.08
CA VAL A 1 5.99 10.61 -19.39
C VAL A 1 7.15 10.25 -20.28
N ASP A 2 8.38 10.40 -19.79
CA ASP A 2 9.57 9.97 -20.52
C ASP A 2 9.49 8.46 -20.83
N PRO A 3 9.51 8.03 -22.10
CA PRO A 3 9.45 6.62 -22.48
C PRO A 3 10.66 5.81 -22.01
N ALA A 4 11.78 6.46 -21.65
CA ALA A 4 13.00 5.80 -21.18
C ALA A 4 12.97 5.41 -19.69
N ARG A 5 12.03 5.93 -18.89
CA ARG A 5 11.93 5.64 -17.45
C ARG A 5 10.98 4.47 -17.19
N ASP A 6 11.40 3.53 -16.34
CA ASP A 6 10.57 2.40 -15.91
C ASP A 6 9.21 2.87 -15.39
N PRO A 7 8.09 2.26 -15.83
CA PRO A 7 6.76 2.67 -15.41
C PRO A 7 6.57 2.45 -13.90
N ASP A 8 5.91 3.39 -13.24
CA ASP A 8 5.63 3.35 -11.81
C ASP A 8 4.23 2.77 -11.56
N PRO A 9 4.12 1.62 -10.87
CA PRO A 9 2.82 1.01 -10.61
C PRO A 9 1.90 1.86 -9.72
N SER A 10 2.45 2.76 -8.88
CA SER A 10 1.63 3.67 -8.07
C SER A 10 0.84 4.64 -8.93
N VAL A 11 1.42 5.13 -10.02
CA VAL A 11 0.77 6.03 -10.97
C VAL A 11 -0.40 5.34 -11.64
N TYR A 12 -0.20 4.11 -12.12
CA TYR A 12 -1.29 3.35 -12.73
C TYR A 12 -2.42 3.07 -11.73
N LEU A 13 -2.08 2.61 -10.51
CA LEU A 13 -3.06 2.40 -9.45
C LEU A 13 -3.86 3.67 -9.16
N ALA A 14 -3.21 4.82 -9.04
CA ALA A 14 -3.86 6.08 -8.78
C ALA A 14 -4.82 6.50 -9.89
N LEU A 15 -4.42 6.36 -11.15
CA LEU A 15 -5.27 6.62 -12.32
C LEU A 15 -6.50 5.71 -12.33
N ARG A 16 -6.34 4.43 -11.95
CA ARG A 16 -7.47 3.49 -11.86
C ARG A 16 -8.41 3.76 -10.68
N LEU A 17 -7.94 4.46 -9.66
CA LEU A 17 -8.72 4.91 -8.50
C LEU A 17 -9.21 6.36 -8.63
N ALA A 18 -8.89 7.05 -9.72
CA ALA A 18 -9.48 8.35 -10.03
C ALA A 18 -10.83 8.16 -10.72
N ASP A 19 -11.67 9.19 -10.71
CA ASP A 19 -12.94 9.15 -11.44
C ASP A 19 -12.77 9.51 -12.93
N ASP A 20 -11.69 10.20 -13.28
CA ASP A 20 -11.36 10.63 -14.64
C ASP A 20 -10.36 9.67 -15.31
N HIS A 21 -10.76 9.09 -16.44
CA HIS A 21 -9.97 8.06 -17.14
C HIS A 21 -9.61 8.41 -18.59
N ASP A 22 -8.35 8.15 -18.96
CA ASP A 22 -7.93 8.03 -20.37
C ASP A 22 -7.57 6.57 -20.63
N LEU A 23 -8.60 5.78 -20.94
CA LEU A 23 -8.50 4.31 -21.04
C LEU A 23 -7.41 3.86 -22.02
N ARG A 24 -7.23 4.59 -23.13
CA ARG A 24 -6.21 4.27 -24.14
C ARG A 24 -4.81 4.46 -23.58
N ARG A 25 -4.55 5.57 -22.88
CA ARG A 25 -3.23 5.80 -22.26
C ARG A 25 -2.98 4.88 -21.08
N GLU A 26 -4.00 4.59 -20.29
CA GLU A 26 -3.93 3.65 -19.18
C GLU A 26 -3.62 2.23 -19.66
N GLU A 27 -4.23 1.77 -20.75
CA GLU A 27 -3.94 0.47 -21.36
C GLU A 27 -2.49 0.40 -21.86
N GLN A 28 -2.01 1.45 -22.54
CA GLN A 28 -0.60 1.55 -22.96
C GLN A 28 0.36 1.54 -21.76
N TYR A 29 -0.01 2.20 -20.66
CA TYR A 29 0.78 2.23 -19.44
C TYR A 29 0.81 0.86 -18.76
N LEU A 30 -0.34 0.16 -18.72
CA LEU A 30 -0.45 -1.19 -18.19
C LEU A 30 0.41 -2.17 -19.00
N ALA A 31 0.41 -2.08 -20.33
CA ALA A 31 1.25 -2.92 -21.18
C ALA A 31 2.74 -2.76 -20.85
N ARG A 32 3.20 -1.53 -20.61
CA ARG A 32 4.58 -1.26 -20.16
C ARG A 32 4.87 -1.85 -18.78
N LEU A 33 3.92 -1.77 -17.83
CA LEU A 33 4.06 -2.41 -16.52
C LEU A 33 4.12 -3.93 -16.64
N GLN A 34 3.22 -4.53 -17.42
CA GLN A 34 3.23 -5.97 -17.69
C GLN A 34 4.57 -6.41 -18.25
N ASP A 35 5.14 -5.65 -19.18
CA ASP A 35 6.43 -5.96 -19.78
C ASP A 35 7.60 -5.86 -18.78
N ALA A 36 7.55 -4.90 -17.86
CA ALA A 36 8.55 -4.73 -16.81
C ALA A 36 8.49 -5.83 -15.74
N PHE A 37 7.29 -6.29 -15.37
CA PHE A 37 7.09 -7.26 -14.30
C PHE A 37 7.07 -8.73 -14.81
N GLN A 38 6.38 -9.02 -15.92
CA GLN A 38 6.22 -10.40 -16.41
C GLN A 38 7.52 -11.00 -16.97
N ARG A 39 8.36 -10.21 -17.66
CA ARG A 39 9.67 -10.69 -18.13
C ARG A 39 10.58 -11.12 -16.98
N ARG A 40 10.48 -10.44 -15.83
CA ARG A 40 11.43 -10.58 -14.71
C ARG A 40 10.98 -11.56 -13.63
N TYR A 41 9.67 -11.78 -13.50
CA TYR A 41 9.08 -12.81 -12.62
C TYR A 41 8.68 -14.09 -13.35
N SER A 42 9.19 -14.30 -14.56
CA SER A 42 9.00 -15.53 -15.30
C SER A 42 9.65 -16.70 -14.56
N TRP A 43 8.94 -17.82 -14.48
CA TRP A 43 9.38 -19.06 -13.81
C TRP A 43 10.71 -19.62 -14.35
N LYS A 44 11.15 -19.14 -15.52
CA LYS A 44 12.41 -19.52 -16.17
C LYS A 44 13.65 -18.90 -15.54
N ILE A 45 13.51 -17.90 -14.66
CA ILE A 45 14.65 -17.23 -14.01
C ILE A 45 14.83 -17.81 -12.59
N PRO A 46 16.03 -18.27 -12.19
CA PRO A 46 16.28 -18.72 -10.82
C PRO A 46 16.02 -17.63 -9.78
N ALA A 47 15.46 -18.01 -8.62
CA ALA A 47 15.10 -17.07 -7.55
C ALA A 47 16.22 -16.09 -7.12
N PRO A 48 17.50 -16.51 -6.99
CA PRO A 48 18.58 -15.59 -6.63
C PRO A 48 18.79 -14.46 -7.65
N LEU A 49 18.60 -14.74 -8.94
CA LEU A 49 18.74 -13.74 -10.01
C LEU A 49 17.54 -12.79 -10.09
N GLN A 50 16.35 -13.24 -9.66
CA GLN A 50 15.18 -12.38 -9.54
C GLN A 50 15.29 -11.42 -8.35
N LEU A 51 15.90 -11.88 -7.25
CA LEU A 51 16.16 -11.10 -6.04
C LEU A 51 17.17 -9.96 -6.25
N VAL A 52 18.16 -10.15 -7.13
CA VAL A 52 19.27 -9.19 -7.35
C VAL A 52 18.93 -8.12 -8.40
N GLY A 53 17.84 -8.29 -9.17
CA GLY A 53 17.53 -7.36 -10.27
C GLY A 53 16.06 -7.10 -10.56
N GLY A 54 15.09 -7.69 -9.85
CA GLY A 54 13.67 -7.43 -10.04
C GLY A 54 13.18 -6.13 -9.37
N PRO A 55 11.97 -5.64 -9.70
CA PRO A 55 11.32 -4.60 -8.91
C PRO A 55 11.25 -5.03 -7.44
N GLY A 56 11.55 -4.14 -6.48
CA GLY A 56 11.45 -4.51 -5.06
C GLY A 56 10.03 -4.97 -4.67
N PRO A 57 9.86 -5.72 -3.56
CA PRO A 57 8.58 -6.29 -3.15
C PRO A 57 7.47 -5.23 -3.00
N GLY A 58 7.81 -4.01 -2.57
CA GLY A 58 6.87 -2.88 -2.55
C GLY A 58 6.32 -2.50 -3.93
N ARG A 59 7.15 -2.49 -4.98
CA ARG A 59 6.70 -2.19 -6.35
C ARG A 59 5.82 -3.32 -6.90
N LEU A 60 6.16 -4.58 -6.60
CA LEU A 60 5.32 -5.73 -6.96
C LEU A 60 3.95 -5.67 -6.27
N ALA A 61 3.90 -5.28 -5.00
CA ALA A 61 2.66 -5.08 -4.27
C ALA A 61 1.79 -3.97 -4.91
N LEU A 62 2.37 -2.81 -5.22
CA LEU A 62 1.65 -1.72 -5.93
C LEU A 62 1.14 -2.17 -7.30
N TYR A 63 1.93 -2.95 -8.04
CA TYR A 63 1.51 -3.47 -9.32
C TYR A 63 0.30 -4.39 -9.19
N LEU A 64 0.32 -5.32 -8.22
CA LEU A 64 -0.82 -6.18 -7.93
C LEU A 64 -2.06 -5.38 -7.49
N LEU A 65 -1.91 -4.32 -6.68
CA LEU A 65 -3.00 -3.40 -6.36
C LEU A 65 -3.58 -2.76 -7.63
N GLY A 66 -2.71 -2.27 -8.53
CA GLY A 66 -3.10 -1.68 -9.81
C GLY A 66 -3.90 -2.65 -10.68
N LEU A 67 -3.46 -3.92 -10.80
CA LEU A 67 -4.20 -4.95 -11.54
C LEU A 67 -5.58 -5.22 -10.94
N ARG A 68 -5.72 -5.10 -9.62
CA ARG A 68 -7.01 -5.29 -8.93
C ARG A 68 -7.99 -4.14 -9.18
N ALA A 69 -7.46 -2.94 -9.41
CA ALA A 69 -8.21 -1.73 -9.77
C ALA A 69 -8.59 -1.68 -11.27
N THR A 70 -8.05 -2.57 -12.11
CA THR A 70 -8.47 -2.72 -13.51
C THR A 70 -9.79 -3.50 -13.60
N CYS A 71 -10.75 -2.96 -14.34
CA CYS A 71 -12.05 -3.60 -14.60
C CYS A 71 -12.32 -3.60 -16.12
N PRO A 72 -12.41 -4.77 -16.79
CA PRO A 72 -12.35 -6.13 -16.24
C PRO A 72 -10.94 -6.53 -15.74
N SER A 73 -10.87 -7.50 -14.83
CA SER A 73 -9.59 -8.01 -14.32
C SER A 73 -8.78 -8.64 -15.47
N PRO A 74 -7.46 -8.40 -15.54
CA PRO A 74 -6.59 -9.07 -16.49
C PRO A 74 -6.56 -10.59 -16.29
N GLU A 75 -6.03 -11.31 -17.28
CA GLU A 75 -5.94 -12.78 -17.28
C GLU A 75 -5.33 -13.35 -15.98
N PRO A 76 -5.97 -14.35 -15.33
CA PRO A 76 -5.53 -14.85 -14.03
C PRO A 76 -4.16 -15.55 -14.03
N GLY A 77 -3.71 -16.08 -15.18
CA GLY A 77 -2.50 -16.91 -15.28
C GLY A 77 -1.23 -16.19 -14.81
N PRO A 78 -0.80 -15.10 -15.50
CA PRO A 78 0.37 -14.32 -15.10
C PRO A 78 0.26 -13.71 -13.70
N GLN A 79 -0.96 -13.45 -13.22
CA GLN A 79 -1.18 -12.89 -11.88
C GLN A 79 -0.88 -13.90 -10.77
N ARG A 80 -1.16 -15.20 -10.99
CA ARG A 80 -0.92 -16.25 -9.99
C ARG A 80 0.56 -16.37 -9.63
N SER A 81 1.47 -16.29 -10.60
CA SER A 81 2.91 -16.37 -10.33
C SER A 81 3.39 -15.16 -9.53
N LEU A 82 2.91 -13.95 -9.87
CA LEU A 82 3.24 -12.71 -9.16
C LEU A 82 2.76 -12.74 -7.69
N VAL A 83 1.56 -13.26 -7.45
CA VAL A 83 1.05 -13.50 -6.09
C VAL A 83 1.94 -14.47 -5.32
N THR A 84 2.37 -15.57 -5.96
CA THR A 84 3.29 -16.54 -5.33
C THR A 84 4.63 -15.88 -4.97
N TRP A 85 5.18 -15.06 -5.85
CA TRP A 85 6.39 -14.29 -5.58
C TRP A 85 6.21 -13.34 -4.40
N LEU A 86 5.12 -12.58 -4.36
CA LEU A 86 4.86 -11.66 -3.24
C LEU A 86 4.75 -12.41 -1.91
N LYS A 87 4.12 -13.61 -1.90
CA LYS A 87 4.08 -14.47 -0.71
C LYS A 87 5.48 -14.92 -0.31
N TYR A 88 6.31 -15.34 -1.26
CA TYR A 88 7.69 -15.73 -1.00
C TYR A 88 8.48 -14.57 -0.37
N TYR A 89 8.39 -13.36 -0.93
CA TYR A 89 9.05 -12.19 -0.37
C TYR A 89 8.65 -11.90 1.07
N LEU A 90 7.36 -11.99 1.42
CA LEU A 90 6.91 -11.75 2.79
C LEU A 90 7.39 -12.81 3.79
N GLU A 91 7.49 -14.07 3.36
CA GLU A 91 8.01 -15.16 4.21
C GLU A 91 9.52 -14.99 4.43
N GLU A 92 10.29 -14.63 3.39
CA GLU A 92 11.71 -14.31 3.52
C GLU A 92 11.94 -13.09 4.42
N ASP A 93 11.14 -12.03 4.25
CA ASP A 93 11.22 -10.81 5.05
C ASP A 93 10.86 -11.10 6.51
N TRP A 94 9.88 -11.99 6.76
CA TRP A 94 9.54 -12.48 8.09
C TRP A 94 10.66 -13.32 8.71
N ALA A 95 11.22 -14.28 7.97
CA ALA A 95 12.30 -15.14 8.44
C ALA A 95 13.55 -14.32 8.79
N GLY A 96 13.93 -13.39 7.92
CA GLY A 96 15.00 -12.41 8.17
C GLY A 96 14.71 -11.53 9.38
N SER A 97 13.45 -11.15 9.60
CA SER A 97 13.07 -10.34 10.76
C SER A 97 13.22 -11.04 12.11
N ARG A 98 13.19 -12.38 12.14
CA ARG A 98 13.48 -13.15 13.37
C ARG A 98 14.93 -13.00 13.79
N GLN A 99 15.84 -12.80 12.84
CA GLN A 99 17.27 -12.61 13.10
C GLN A 99 17.60 -11.15 13.43
N HIS A 100 17.02 -10.20 12.70
CA HIS A 100 17.40 -8.77 12.78
C HIS A 100 16.50 -7.90 13.67
N GLY A 101 15.36 -8.41 14.14
CA GLY A 101 14.42 -7.63 14.94
C GLY A 101 13.52 -6.66 14.15
N HIS A 102 13.70 -6.55 12.83
CA HIS A 102 12.85 -5.81 11.88
C HIS A 102 12.86 -6.49 10.49
N PRO A 103 11.86 -6.25 9.62
CA PRO A 103 11.90 -6.74 8.23
C PRO A 103 13.14 -6.23 7.47
N LEU A 104 13.65 -7.02 6.54
CA LEU A 104 14.77 -6.70 5.65
C LEU A 104 14.44 -5.49 4.75
N ASN A 105 13.21 -5.42 4.22
CA ASN A 105 12.78 -4.36 3.30
C ASN A 105 11.99 -3.21 3.98
N GLY A 106 11.92 -3.24 5.32
CA GLY A 106 11.18 -2.27 6.12
C GLY A 106 9.68 -2.54 6.23
N TYR A 107 9.07 -2.00 7.28
CA TYR A 107 7.66 -2.25 7.61
C TYR A 107 6.68 -1.66 6.59
N TYR A 108 7.06 -0.61 5.86
CA TYR A 108 6.22 -0.02 4.81
C TYR A 108 5.97 -1.04 3.68
N GLN A 109 7.03 -1.60 3.10
CA GLN A 109 6.93 -2.57 2.01
C GLN A 109 6.28 -3.87 2.49
N TYR A 110 6.59 -4.30 3.72
CA TYR A 110 5.96 -5.45 4.35
C TYR A 110 4.44 -5.28 4.46
N SER A 111 4.00 -4.11 4.96
CA SER A 111 2.57 -3.78 5.09
C SER A 111 1.88 -3.72 3.73
N LEU A 112 2.55 -3.14 2.74
CA LEU A 112 2.03 -3.04 1.36
C LEU A 112 1.88 -4.42 0.72
N GLY A 113 2.81 -5.34 0.96
CA GLY A 113 2.69 -6.73 0.51
C GLY A 113 1.50 -7.46 1.15
N VAL A 114 1.29 -7.30 2.46
CA VAL A 114 0.12 -7.89 3.14
C VAL A 114 -1.18 -7.31 2.59
N LEU A 115 -1.24 -5.99 2.38
CA LEU A 115 -2.38 -5.29 1.77
C LEU A 115 -2.69 -5.84 0.37
N ALA A 116 -1.67 -5.92 -0.49
CA ALA A 116 -1.83 -6.41 -1.86
C ALA A 116 -2.32 -7.87 -1.91
N LEU A 117 -1.80 -8.75 -1.06
CA LEU A 117 -2.31 -10.12 -0.96
C LEU A 117 -3.76 -10.16 -0.48
N CYS A 118 -4.12 -9.31 0.48
CA CYS A 118 -5.46 -9.26 1.02
C CYS A 118 -6.52 -8.85 -0.02
N VAL A 119 -6.29 -7.79 -0.81
CA VAL A 119 -7.26 -7.36 -1.84
C VAL A 119 -7.42 -8.38 -2.98
N HIS A 120 -6.42 -9.25 -3.16
CA HIS A 120 -6.46 -10.42 -4.03
C HIS A 120 -7.08 -11.67 -3.36
N ARG A 121 -7.65 -11.52 -2.17
CA ARG A 121 -8.27 -12.57 -1.35
C ARG A 121 -7.33 -13.73 -1.06
N LYS A 122 -6.04 -13.44 -0.86
CA LYS A 122 -5.03 -14.44 -0.53
C LYS A 122 -4.73 -14.40 0.95
N ARG A 123 -4.80 -15.57 1.58
CA ARG A 123 -4.40 -15.73 2.98
C ARG A 123 -2.90 -15.54 3.14
N VAL A 124 -2.56 -14.79 4.17
CA VAL A 124 -1.22 -14.56 4.67
C VAL A 124 -1.06 -15.35 5.97
N ARG A 125 0.15 -15.86 6.23
CA ARG A 125 0.46 -16.59 7.46
C ARG A 125 0.19 -15.71 8.69
N GLU A 126 -0.40 -16.28 9.73
CA GLU A 126 -0.75 -15.50 10.93
C GLU A 126 0.48 -14.85 11.59
N GLU A 127 1.63 -15.53 11.60
CA GLU A 127 2.88 -15.01 12.17
C GLU A 127 3.39 -13.76 11.44
N VAL A 128 3.18 -13.69 10.13
CA VAL A 128 3.49 -12.51 9.31
C VAL A 128 2.61 -11.33 9.75
N ILE A 129 1.32 -11.57 9.97
CA ILE A 129 0.36 -10.55 10.43
C ILE A 129 0.69 -10.11 11.87
N ARG A 130 0.99 -11.06 12.76
CA ARG A 130 1.37 -10.79 14.15
C ARG A 130 2.62 -9.94 14.25
N ARG A 131 3.56 -10.07 13.30
CA ARG A 131 4.76 -9.22 13.25
C ARG A 131 4.41 -7.74 13.05
N LEU A 132 3.44 -7.44 12.19
CA LEU A 132 2.92 -6.08 12.01
C LEU A 132 2.18 -5.57 13.26
N LEU A 133 1.36 -6.43 13.88
CA LEU A 133 0.66 -6.06 15.12
C LEU A 133 1.63 -5.72 16.25
N VAL A 134 2.69 -6.51 16.44
CA VAL A 134 3.71 -6.23 17.45
C VAL A 134 4.43 -4.91 17.15
N ALA A 135 4.73 -4.63 15.88
CA ALA A 135 5.34 -3.36 15.49
C ALA A 135 4.43 -2.16 15.77
N GLU A 136 3.13 -2.28 15.49
CA GLU A 136 2.12 -1.25 15.80
C GLU A 136 2.01 -0.99 17.30
N GLN A 137 1.94 -2.05 18.10
CA GLN A 137 1.78 -1.94 19.56
C GLN A 137 2.97 -1.27 20.24
N HIS A 138 4.17 -1.48 19.72
CA HIS A 138 5.42 -0.95 20.29
C HIS A 138 5.92 0.32 19.59
N GLY A 139 5.15 0.89 18.66
CA GLY A 139 5.56 2.09 17.91
C GLY A 139 6.85 1.90 17.09
N ARG A 140 7.13 0.69 16.61
CA ARG A 140 8.39 0.33 15.93
C ARG A 140 8.37 0.58 14.42
N PHE A 141 7.43 1.38 13.94
CA PHE A 141 7.31 1.69 12.52
C PHE A 141 8.27 2.77 12.03
N GLY A 142 8.87 3.56 12.94
CA GLY A 142 9.90 4.50 12.55
C GLY A 142 11.26 3.81 12.46
N HIS A 143 11.78 3.56 11.25
CA HIS A 143 13.19 3.28 10.93
C HIS A 143 13.48 3.48 9.42
N ILE A 144 14.78 3.58 9.11
CA ILE A 144 15.47 3.97 7.86
C ILE A 144 14.61 3.96 6.58
N GLY A 145 14.40 5.16 6.01
CA GLY A 145 13.96 5.35 4.62
C GLY A 145 12.47 5.63 4.38
N GLY A 146 11.63 5.70 5.42
CA GLY A 146 10.20 6.05 5.27
C GLY A 146 9.63 6.81 6.48
N SER A 147 8.50 7.51 6.27
CA SER A 147 7.77 8.15 7.36
C SER A 147 7.07 7.09 8.22
N ALA A 148 7.21 7.20 9.54
CA ALA A 148 6.48 6.35 10.48
C ALA A 148 4.97 6.46 10.27
N ALA A 149 4.48 7.66 9.92
CA ALA A 149 3.06 7.91 9.64
C ALA A 149 2.58 7.16 8.39
N ASP A 150 3.38 7.13 7.31
CA ASP A 150 3.05 6.40 6.07
C ASP A 150 2.97 4.90 6.36
N THR A 151 3.95 4.40 7.11
CA THR A 151 4.01 2.98 7.49
C THR A 151 2.83 2.58 8.36
N GLU A 152 2.47 3.41 9.35
CA GLU A 152 1.29 3.21 10.19
C GLU A 152 0.00 3.18 9.37
N ALA A 153 -0.12 4.07 8.40
CA ALA A 153 -1.28 4.14 7.52
C ALA A 153 -1.43 2.88 6.66
N VAL A 154 -0.36 2.46 5.97
CA VAL A 154 -0.40 1.26 5.12
C VAL A 154 -0.66 0.01 5.97
N ALA A 155 -0.08 -0.09 7.17
CA ALA A 155 -0.38 -1.18 8.10
C ALA A 155 -1.87 -1.18 8.52
N ALA A 156 -2.44 -0.01 8.81
CA ALA A 156 -3.86 0.11 9.15
C ALA A 156 -4.78 -0.25 7.98
N LEU A 157 -4.42 0.08 6.74
CA LEU A 157 -5.12 -0.37 5.54
C LEU A 157 -5.07 -1.90 5.41
N ALA A 158 -3.90 -2.50 5.60
CA ALA A 158 -3.73 -3.96 5.56
C ALA A 158 -4.60 -4.66 6.62
N PHE A 159 -4.60 -4.16 7.86
CA PHE A 159 -5.42 -4.70 8.96
C PHE A 159 -6.92 -4.59 8.66
N THR A 160 -7.34 -3.45 8.11
CA THR A 160 -8.73 -3.20 7.73
C THR A 160 -9.16 -4.15 6.60
N CYS A 161 -8.30 -4.39 5.62
CA CYS A 161 -8.56 -5.36 4.57
C CYS A 161 -8.74 -6.78 5.12
N LEU A 162 -7.79 -7.26 5.93
CA LEU A 162 -7.78 -8.63 6.46
C LEU A 162 -9.03 -8.92 7.29
N GLU A 163 -9.49 -7.93 8.04
CA GLU A 163 -10.72 -7.99 8.83
C GLU A 163 -11.98 -8.03 7.94
N ARG A 164 -12.08 -7.16 6.94
CA ARG A 164 -13.22 -7.08 6.01
C ARG A 164 -13.38 -8.33 5.15
N GLU A 165 -12.29 -8.81 4.57
CA GLU A 165 -12.26 -9.99 3.69
C GLU A 165 -12.32 -11.31 4.48
N ARG A 166 -12.38 -11.26 5.83
CA ARG A 166 -12.47 -12.43 6.72
C ARG A 166 -11.36 -13.44 6.47
N LEU A 167 -10.15 -12.95 6.21
CA LEU A 167 -8.98 -13.79 5.90
C LEU A 167 -8.24 -14.30 7.14
N VAL A 168 -8.71 -13.91 8.33
CA VAL A 168 -8.14 -14.26 9.64
C VAL A 168 -9.22 -14.76 10.61
N GLY A 169 -8.81 -15.47 11.66
CA GLY A 169 -9.73 -15.92 12.71
C GLY A 169 -10.31 -14.77 13.55
N ALA A 170 -11.45 -15.00 14.20
CA ALA A 170 -12.23 -13.97 14.91
C ALA A 170 -11.44 -13.21 15.98
N ARG A 171 -10.58 -13.92 16.75
CA ARG A 171 -9.71 -13.30 17.76
C ARG A 171 -8.73 -12.32 17.12
N LEU A 172 -8.03 -12.75 16.07
CA LEU A 172 -7.08 -11.91 15.36
C LEU A 172 -7.80 -10.72 14.70
N ALA A 173 -8.98 -10.92 14.11
CA ALA A 173 -9.79 -9.84 13.56
C ALA A 173 -10.10 -8.75 14.59
N ALA A 174 -10.41 -9.12 15.84
CA ALA A 174 -10.64 -8.16 16.92
C ALA A 174 -9.35 -7.38 17.29
N GLU A 175 -8.20 -8.06 17.34
CA GLU A 175 -6.89 -7.44 17.56
C GLU A 175 -6.56 -6.42 16.44
N LEU A 176 -6.78 -6.80 15.18
CA LEU A 176 -6.58 -5.95 14.00
C LEU A 176 -7.49 -4.71 14.04
N ARG A 177 -8.78 -4.89 14.33
CA ARG A 177 -9.73 -3.78 14.47
C ARG A 177 -9.32 -2.81 15.57
N ALA A 178 -8.82 -3.32 16.70
CA ALA A 178 -8.32 -2.49 17.78
C ALA A 178 -7.05 -1.71 17.39
N ALA A 179 -6.13 -2.35 16.65
CA ALA A 179 -4.94 -1.71 16.10
C ALA A 179 -5.29 -0.57 15.15
N THR A 180 -6.17 -0.80 14.16
CA THR A 180 -6.65 0.24 13.24
C THR A 180 -7.26 1.44 14.00
N ARG A 181 -8.05 1.19 15.04
CA ARG A 181 -8.63 2.25 15.87
C ARG A 181 -7.56 3.06 16.62
N ARG A 182 -6.53 2.41 17.17
CA ARG A 182 -5.40 3.09 17.83
C ARG A 182 -4.61 3.93 16.83
N THR A 183 -4.25 3.38 15.67
CA THR A 183 -3.54 4.12 14.62
C THR A 183 -4.29 5.36 14.19
N ARG A 184 -5.60 5.26 13.92
CA ARG A 184 -6.41 6.43 13.55
C ARG A 184 -6.42 7.49 14.66
N ARG A 185 -6.51 7.08 15.93
CA ARG A 185 -6.46 8.02 17.05
C ARG A 185 -5.10 8.74 17.10
N ARG A 186 -3.99 8.01 16.97
CA ARG A 186 -2.65 8.61 16.89
C ARG A 186 -2.51 9.59 15.74
N MET A 187 -3.08 9.28 14.57
CA MET A 187 -3.09 10.22 13.43
C MET A 187 -3.82 11.52 13.77
N VAL A 188 -5.00 11.44 14.42
CA VAL A 188 -5.73 12.64 14.86
C VAL A 188 -4.92 13.44 15.90
N GLU A 189 -4.31 12.76 16.87
CA GLU A 189 -3.48 13.37 17.91
C GLU A 189 -2.21 14.03 17.33
N ALA A 190 -1.65 13.47 16.26
CA ALA A 190 -0.47 13.97 15.56
C ALA A 190 -0.78 15.01 14.48
N GLN A 191 -2.06 15.41 14.31
CA GLN A 191 -2.41 16.44 13.32
C GLN A 191 -1.83 17.80 13.74
N GLY A 192 -1.05 18.41 12.84
CA GLY A 192 -0.47 19.72 13.04
C GLY A 192 -1.51 20.84 13.03
N ARG A 193 -1.09 22.04 13.48
CA ARG A 193 -1.93 23.25 13.40
C ARG A 193 -2.19 23.69 11.95
N ASP A 194 -1.30 23.30 11.05
CA ASP A 194 -1.40 23.41 9.59
C ASP A 194 -2.44 22.47 8.97
N GLY A 195 -3.05 21.58 9.77
CA GLY A 195 -4.05 20.62 9.31
C GLY A 195 -3.49 19.32 8.73
N PHE A 196 -2.17 19.20 8.58
CA PHE A 196 -1.56 18.00 8.04
C PHE A 196 -1.42 16.88 9.08
N PHE A 197 -1.55 15.64 8.64
CA PHE A 197 -1.15 14.48 9.45
C PHE A 197 0.34 14.25 9.28
N SER A 198 1.15 14.68 10.25
CA SER A 198 2.62 14.72 10.19
C SER A 198 3.17 15.70 9.15
N ASN A 199 2.96 15.48 7.85
CA ASN A 199 3.40 16.38 6.77
C ASN A 199 2.47 16.27 5.55
N VAL A 200 2.69 17.12 4.55
CA VAL A 200 1.85 17.19 3.33
C VAL A 200 1.75 15.85 2.58
N TYR A 201 2.84 15.09 2.48
CA TYR A 201 2.87 13.81 1.75
C TYR A 201 2.23 12.66 2.55
N SER A 202 2.48 12.61 3.85
CA SER A 202 1.90 11.61 4.77
C SER A 202 0.39 11.79 4.98
N THR A 203 -0.12 13.01 4.74
CA THR A 203 -1.53 13.33 4.90
C THR A 203 -2.42 12.47 4.01
N SER A 204 -2.03 12.25 2.76
CA SER A 204 -2.80 11.40 1.83
C SER A 204 -2.90 9.96 2.33
N TRP A 205 -1.83 9.40 2.88
CA TRP A 205 -1.87 8.05 3.46
C TRP A 205 -2.81 7.94 4.66
N ALA A 206 -2.73 8.91 5.58
CA ALA A 206 -3.63 8.94 6.72
C ALA A 206 -5.10 9.07 6.29
N MET A 207 -5.39 9.95 5.32
CA MET A 207 -6.74 10.14 4.79
C MET A 207 -7.32 8.86 4.16
N GLN A 208 -6.52 8.06 3.46
CA GLN A 208 -6.96 6.75 2.97
C GLN A 208 -7.45 5.84 4.10
N VAL A 209 -6.86 5.88 5.30
CA VAL A 209 -7.33 5.10 6.46
C VAL A 209 -8.71 5.56 6.92
N PHE A 210 -8.99 6.86 6.90
CA PHE A 210 -10.32 7.38 7.28
C PHE A 210 -11.39 6.98 6.27
N ILE A 211 -11.07 7.02 4.97
CA ILE A 211 -11.93 6.52 3.88
C ILE A 211 -12.18 5.02 4.07
N ALA A 212 -11.09 4.24 4.17
CA ALA A 212 -11.10 2.80 4.36
C ALA A 212 -11.79 2.35 5.66
N THR A 213 -12.02 3.22 6.64
CA THR A 213 -12.76 2.88 7.87
C THR A 213 -14.14 3.51 7.93
N ASN A 214 -14.58 4.16 6.85
CA ASN A 214 -15.84 4.91 6.75
C ASN A 214 -16.01 5.94 7.89
N THR A 215 -14.93 6.67 8.21
CA THR A 215 -14.93 7.68 9.28
C THR A 215 -14.59 9.08 8.83
N CYS A 216 -14.39 9.31 7.54
CA CYS A 216 -14.10 10.62 6.95
C CYS A 216 -15.13 11.70 7.34
N ARG A 217 -16.44 11.41 7.23
CA ARG A 217 -17.51 12.38 7.54
C ARG A 217 -17.65 12.73 9.02
N MET A 218 -17.26 11.82 9.90
CA MET A 218 -17.43 11.99 11.36
C MET A 218 -16.23 12.64 12.04
N GLN A 219 -15.12 12.81 11.32
CA GLN A 219 -13.86 13.26 11.90
C GLN A 219 -13.52 14.67 11.43
N PRO A 220 -13.63 15.71 12.29
CA PRO A 220 -13.25 17.07 11.93
C PRO A 220 -11.79 17.18 11.45
N ALA A 221 -10.91 16.33 11.98
CA ALA A 221 -9.53 16.22 11.54
C ALA A 221 -9.41 15.89 10.04
N TYR A 222 -10.30 15.05 9.50
CA TYR A 222 -10.32 14.74 8.07
C TYR A 222 -10.67 15.97 7.23
N GLY A 223 -11.65 16.76 7.66
CA GLY A 223 -12.04 17.99 6.97
C GLY A 223 -10.91 19.02 6.91
N ARG A 224 -10.20 19.23 8.04
CA ARG A 224 -9.01 20.10 8.09
C ARG A 224 -7.89 19.61 7.18
N ALA A 225 -7.63 18.30 7.18
CA ALA A 225 -6.61 17.71 6.32
C ALA A 225 -6.95 17.85 4.83
N MET A 226 -8.23 17.68 4.46
CA MET A 226 -8.67 17.90 3.07
C MET A 226 -8.50 19.35 2.64
N ALA A 227 -8.86 20.31 3.49
CA ALA A 227 -8.65 21.74 3.20
C ALA A 227 -7.16 22.06 2.99
N ALA A 228 -6.31 21.63 3.93
CA ALA A 228 -4.86 21.83 3.84
C ALA A 228 -4.25 21.16 2.59
N LEU A 229 -4.71 19.96 2.23
CA LEU A 229 -4.25 19.25 1.04
C LEU A 229 -4.63 20.00 -0.25
N LEU A 230 -5.85 20.52 -0.35
CA LEU A 230 -6.32 21.28 -1.51
C LEU A 230 -5.57 22.61 -1.67
N GLU A 231 -5.24 23.28 -0.56
CA GLU A 231 -4.45 24.52 -0.56
C GLU A 231 -2.98 24.31 -0.99
N ASN A 232 -2.45 23.09 -0.86
CA ASN A 232 -1.03 22.76 -1.09
C ASN A 232 -0.85 21.70 -2.19
N LEU A 233 -1.75 21.65 -3.18
CA LEU A 233 -1.64 20.70 -4.31
C LEU A 233 -0.38 20.93 -5.16
N ASP A 234 0.14 22.16 -5.16
CA ASP A 234 1.38 22.54 -5.83
C ASP A 234 2.63 21.85 -5.26
N ALA A 235 2.57 21.34 -4.01
CA ALA A 235 3.63 20.53 -3.41
C ALA A 235 3.81 19.16 -4.11
N PHE A 236 2.82 18.69 -4.89
CA PHE A 236 2.81 17.39 -5.57
C PHE A 236 3.31 17.51 -7.01
N THR A 237 4.55 17.97 -7.18
CA THR A 237 5.14 18.32 -8.49
C THR A 237 5.45 17.14 -9.40
N THR A 238 5.43 15.90 -8.90
CA THR A 238 5.72 14.69 -9.68
C THR A 238 4.52 13.76 -9.78
N ALA A 239 4.47 12.96 -10.84
CA ALA A 239 3.44 11.93 -11.02
C ALA A 239 3.39 10.96 -9.83
N ALA A 240 4.55 10.59 -9.26
CA ALA A 240 4.62 9.66 -8.13
C ALA A 240 4.06 10.27 -6.84
N THR A 241 4.35 11.55 -6.56
CA THR A 241 3.77 12.25 -5.41
C THR A 241 2.27 12.44 -5.59
N MET A 242 1.84 12.87 -6.79
CA MET A 242 0.42 13.07 -7.08
C MET A 242 -0.37 11.75 -7.00
N ALA A 243 0.23 10.63 -7.41
CA ALA A 243 -0.38 9.31 -7.31
C ALA A 243 -0.75 8.90 -5.87
N GLN A 244 -0.11 9.47 -4.85
CA GLN A 244 -0.47 9.22 -3.45
C GLN A 244 -1.71 10.02 -3.02
N ALA A 245 -1.87 11.24 -3.54
CA ALA A 245 -2.97 12.14 -3.21
C ALA A 245 -4.24 11.89 -4.03
N LEU A 246 -4.08 11.54 -5.32
CA LEU A 246 -5.19 11.44 -6.27
C LEU A 246 -6.35 10.53 -5.79
N PRO A 247 -6.12 9.31 -5.26
CA PRO A 247 -7.23 8.49 -4.77
C PRO A 247 -8.06 9.20 -3.69
N VAL A 248 -7.40 9.89 -2.76
CA VAL A 248 -8.06 10.58 -1.65
C VAL A 248 -8.88 11.77 -2.12
N LEU A 249 -8.38 12.50 -3.13
CA LEU A 249 -9.11 13.62 -3.74
C LEU A 249 -10.43 13.16 -4.36
N HIS A 250 -10.48 11.92 -4.85
CA HIS A 250 -11.68 11.26 -5.36
C HIS A 250 -12.44 10.44 -4.30
N GLY A 251 -12.04 10.52 -3.02
CA GLY A 251 -12.71 9.80 -1.93
C GLY A 251 -12.49 8.29 -1.92
N HIS A 252 -11.47 7.81 -2.64
CA HIS A 252 -11.09 6.41 -2.73
C HIS A 252 -9.88 6.07 -1.84
N SER A 253 -9.75 4.79 -1.52
CA SER A 253 -8.61 4.22 -0.80
C SER A 253 -8.07 3.04 -1.58
N TYR A 254 -6.94 2.47 -1.16
CA TYR A 254 -6.45 1.20 -1.73
C TYR A 254 -7.32 -0.02 -1.37
N LEU A 255 -8.41 0.16 -0.60
CA LEU A 255 -9.45 -0.84 -0.30
C LEU A 255 -10.74 -0.55 -1.03
#